data_AF-A0A495IZN7-F1
#
_entry.id   AF-A0A495IZN7-F1
#
_cell.length_a   1.000
_cell.length_b   1.000
_cell.length_c   1.000
_cell.angle_alpha   90.00
_cell.angle_beta   90.00
_cell.angle_gamma   90.00
#
_symmetry.space_group_name_H-M   'P 1'
#
loop_
_entity.id
_entity.type
_entity.pdbx_description
1 polymer ?
#
loop_
_entity_poly.entity_id
_entity_poly.type
_entity_poly.pdbx_seq_one_letter_code
_entity_poly.pdbx_strand_id
1 'polypeptide(L)'
;MTMKSHLLIPVAMLGIFLISNHAKGQAAGPALKKAPASVTIDGLVSDWKDTPPVFDGKFKLSYTIANDDTSLYLIVLTGDPMVKRKITKAGITVSINTEGKKRKTYSVTFPKPGSSGFRRNADNTGSFIPGTIQTSGFKGVNPDEIPPTNGVGFKAAFKFDDERNLGYEMAIPLRLLALKADKSNDIFINVCINGIDGDKSAGGISASASTGAVNHTGRDGGKKSDSGNSNGGGGADDPDMSESQDFWLRFTLAH
;
A
#
# COMPACT_ATOMS: atom_id res chain seq x y z
N MET A 1 -12.61 69.41 52.37
CA MET A 1 -11.14 69.22 52.27
C MET A 1 -10.89 67.73 52.08
N THR A 2 -10.69 67.33 50.84
CA THR A 2 -10.77 65.94 50.34
C THR A 2 -9.44 65.23 50.54
N MET A 3 -9.41 64.19 51.38
CA MET A 3 -8.25 63.27 51.48
C MET A 3 -8.30 62.27 50.33
N LYS A 4 -7.25 62.28 49.50
CA LYS A 4 -7.00 61.31 48.43
C LYS A 4 -6.54 59.98 49.05
N SER A 5 -7.29 58.91 48.82
CA SER A 5 -6.86 57.53 49.10
C SER A 5 -5.90 57.07 48.00
N HIS A 6 -4.67 56.74 48.37
CA HIS A 6 -3.68 56.11 47.48
C HIS A 6 -3.91 54.59 47.47
N LEU A 7 -4.29 54.05 46.31
CA LEU A 7 -4.33 52.62 46.05
C LEU A 7 -2.92 52.17 45.63
N LEU A 8 -2.22 51.41 46.49
CA LEU A 8 -0.99 50.70 46.12
C LEU A 8 -1.35 49.51 45.23
N ILE A 9 -0.80 49.48 44.00
CA ILE A 9 -0.80 48.29 43.14
C ILE A 9 0.52 47.56 43.38
N PRO A 10 0.53 46.28 43.81
CA PRO A 10 1.77 45.53 43.95
C PRO A 10 2.29 45.15 42.56
N VAL A 11 3.50 45.60 42.24
CA VAL A 11 4.27 45.17 41.07
C VAL A 11 4.75 43.74 41.33
N ALA A 12 4.10 42.76 40.70
CA ALA A 12 4.61 41.40 40.64
C ALA A 12 5.75 41.34 39.61
N MET A 13 7.00 41.37 40.08
CA MET A 13 8.13 40.85 39.31
C MET A 13 8.10 39.32 39.42
N LEU A 14 7.85 38.61 38.32
CA LEU A 14 8.21 37.20 38.23
C LEU A 14 8.57 36.78 36.80
N GLY A 15 9.88 36.69 36.56
CA GLY A 15 10.57 35.74 35.69
C GLY A 15 10.07 35.54 34.26
N ILE A 16 10.64 36.25 33.30
CA ILE A 16 10.70 35.76 31.91
C ILE A 16 11.71 34.60 31.90
N PHE A 17 11.22 33.36 31.95
CA PHE A 17 11.99 32.19 31.57
C PHE A 17 12.16 32.23 30.04
N LEU A 18 13.30 32.77 29.58
CA LEU A 18 13.78 32.53 28.23
C LEU A 18 14.15 31.05 28.13
N ILE A 19 13.18 30.21 27.76
CA ILE A 19 13.47 28.86 27.28
C ILE A 19 14.23 29.05 25.97
N SER A 20 15.56 29.02 26.04
CA SER A 20 16.39 28.80 24.87
C SER A 20 16.04 27.42 24.34
N ASN A 21 15.10 27.35 23.41
CA ASN A 21 14.98 26.24 22.49
C ASN A 21 16.23 26.25 21.61
N HIS A 22 17.33 25.70 22.14
CA HIS A 22 18.37 25.16 21.28
C HIS A 22 17.70 24.03 20.51
N ALA A 23 17.24 24.33 19.30
CA ALA A 23 16.91 23.32 18.31
C ALA A 23 18.20 22.58 18.00
N LYS A 24 18.54 21.57 18.81
CA LYS A 24 19.42 20.49 18.38
C LYS A 24 18.73 19.92 17.15
N GLY A 25 19.27 20.21 15.97
CA GLY A 25 18.83 19.61 14.72
C GLY A 25 18.69 18.12 14.97
N GLN A 26 17.49 17.58 14.71
CA GLN A 26 17.22 16.17 14.95
C GLN A 26 18.25 15.36 14.14
N ALA A 27 18.98 14.45 14.78
CA ALA A 27 19.92 13.60 14.07
C ALA A 27 19.21 12.90 12.89
N ALA A 28 19.90 12.74 11.76
CA ALA A 28 19.38 12.04 10.60
C ALA A 28 18.88 10.63 10.99
N GLY A 29 17.89 10.12 10.25
CA GLY A 29 17.42 8.75 10.42
C GLY A 29 18.53 7.73 10.19
N PRO A 30 18.38 6.49 10.70
CA PRO A 30 19.31 5.41 10.38
C PRO A 30 19.36 5.19 8.86
N ALA A 31 20.50 4.75 8.35
CA ALA A 31 20.60 4.36 6.94
C ALA A 31 19.84 3.05 6.68
N LEU A 32 19.20 2.95 5.52
CA LEU A 32 18.68 1.68 5.00
C LEU A 32 19.82 0.67 4.80
N LYS A 33 19.45 -0.61 4.71
CA LYS A 33 20.36 -1.66 4.22
C LYS A 33 20.46 -1.58 2.69
N LYS A 34 21.60 -2.02 2.14
CA LYS A 34 21.73 -2.22 0.69
C LYS A 34 20.89 -3.42 0.25
N ALA A 35 20.21 -3.28 -0.88
CA ALA A 35 19.57 -4.41 -1.54
C ALA A 35 20.64 -5.40 -2.05
N PRO A 36 20.32 -6.70 -2.16
CA PRO A 36 21.17 -7.68 -2.81
C PRO A 36 21.50 -7.28 -4.26
N ALA A 37 22.68 -7.69 -4.76
CA ALA A 37 23.21 -7.22 -6.06
C ALA A 37 22.40 -7.67 -7.29
N SER A 38 21.53 -8.67 -7.16
CA SER A 38 20.71 -9.20 -8.26
C SER A 38 19.37 -9.67 -7.72
N VAL A 39 18.43 -8.75 -7.58
CA VAL A 39 17.06 -9.04 -7.15
C VAL A 39 16.13 -9.12 -8.35
N THR A 40 15.34 -10.19 -8.42
CA THR A 40 14.22 -10.31 -9.36
C THR A 40 12.94 -9.96 -8.61
N ILE A 41 12.10 -9.09 -9.19
CA ILE A 41 10.82 -8.71 -8.59
C ILE A 41 9.73 -9.63 -9.16
N ASP A 42 9.59 -10.81 -8.58
CA ASP A 42 8.69 -11.88 -9.02
C ASP A 42 7.74 -12.39 -7.90
N GLY A 43 7.84 -11.79 -6.71
CA GLY A 43 7.07 -12.16 -5.53
C GLY A 43 7.73 -13.27 -4.71
N LEU A 44 8.93 -13.73 -5.07
CA LEU A 44 9.71 -14.70 -4.30
C LEU A 44 10.77 -14.01 -3.47
N VAL A 45 10.63 -14.09 -2.15
CA VAL A 45 11.54 -13.41 -1.21
C VAL A 45 12.91 -14.09 -1.05
N SER A 46 13.21 -15.12 -1.85
CA SER A 46 14.43 -15.94 -1.73
C SER A 46 15.71 -15.18 -2.06
N ASP A 47 15.62 -14.09 -2.83
CA ASP A 47 16.76 -13.26 -3.19
C ASP A 47 17.22 -12.37 -2.02
N TRP A 48 16.37 -12.21 -1.00
CA TRP A 48 16.56 -11.26 0.10
C TRP A 48 17.27 -11.84 1.33
N LYS A 49 17.99 -12.96 1.18
CA LYS A 49 18.66 -13.67 2.30
C LYS A 49 19.68 -12.80 3.05
N ASP A 50 20.39 -11.93 2.34
CA ASP A 50 21.39 -11.03 2.93
C ASP A 50 20.75 -9.80 3.61
N THR A 51 19.48 -9.51 3.31
CA THR A 51 18.69 -8.43 3.91
C THR A 51 17.29 -8.95 4.25
N PRO A 52 17.19 -9.92 5.19
CA PRO A 52 15.97 -10.66 5.40
C PRO A 52 14.87 -9.78 6.00
N PRO A 53 13.59 -9.98 5.60
CA PRO A 53 12.45 -9.36 6.27
C PRO A 53 12.41 -9.67 7.76
N VAL A 54 12.10 -8.66 8.57
CA VAL A 54 11.98 -8.78 10.03
C VAL A 54 10.50 -8.84 10.40
N PHE A 55 10.13 -9.79 11.25
CA PHE A 55 8.75 -9.99 11.68
C PHE A 55 8.25 -8.87 12.59
N ASP A 56 7.07 -8.35 12.28
CA ASP A 56 6.31 -7.43 13.12
C ASP A 56 5.00 -8.10 13.56
N GLY A 57 4.92 -8.43 14.85
CA GLY A 57 3.77 -9.11 15.44
C GLY A 57 2.49 -8.27 15.45
N LYS A 58 2.59 -6.93 15.40
CA LYS A 58 1.44 -6.03 15.35
C LYS A 58 0.72 -6.13 13.99
N PHE A 59 1.50 -6.14 12.91
CA PHE A 59 0.97 -6.19 11.54
C PHE A 59 0.92 -7.61 10.95
N LYS A 60 1.36 -8.62 11.73
CA LYS A 60 1.36 -10.04 11.36
C LYS A 60 2.03 -10.31 10.01
N LEU A 61 3.12 -9.61 9.74
CA LEU A 61 3.93 -9.77 8.54
C LEU A 61 5.39 -9.54 8.87
N SER A 62 6.28 -10.05 8.02
CA SER A 62 7.69 -9.66 8.01
C SER A 62 7.92 -8.68 6.88
N TYR A 63 8.72 -7.64 7.11
CA TYR A 63 9.09 -6.69 6.05
C TYR A 63 10.57 -6.31 6.06
N THR A 64 11.07 -5.91 4.91
CA THR A 64 12.35 -5.20 4.78
C THR A 64 12.18 -4.00 3.87
N ILE A 65 12.92 -2.93 4.16
CA ILE A 65 13.09 -1.80 3.25
C ILE A 65 14.58 -1.67 3.01
N ALA A 66 14.95 -1.56 1.73
CA ALA A 66 16.33 -1.47 1.29
C ALA A 66 16.42 -0.60 0.05
N ASN A 67 17.62 -0.18 -0.32
CA ASN A 67 17.85 0.46 -1.61
C ASN A 67 19.14 -0.03 -2.26
N ASP A 68 19.19 0.11 -3.58
CA ASP A 68 20.43 0.17 -4.33
C ASP A 68 20.58 1.59 -4.93
N ASP A 69 21.48 1.75 -5.91
CA ASP A 69 21.72 3.04 -6.57
C ASP A 69 20.55 3.51 -7.44
N THR A 70 19.62 2.61 -7.78
CA THR A 70 18.56 2.81 -8.76
C THR A 70 17.16 2.83 -8.16
N SER A 71 16.91 2.05 -7.11
CA SER A 71 15.58 1.71 -6.64
C SER A 71 15.52 1.63 -5.12
N LEU A 72 14.36 2.03 -4.58
CA LEU A 72 13.92 1.74 -3.23
C LEU A 72 13.02 0.50 -3.27
N TYR A 73 13.23 -0.43 -2.35
CA TYR A 73 12.52 -1.70 -2.30
C TYR A 73 11.69 -1.85 -1.03
N LEU A 74 10.50 -2.42 -1.17
CA LEU A 74 9.70 -2.97 -0.06
C LEU A 74 9.48 -4.45 -0.33
N ILE A 75 9.84 -5.29 0.63
CA ILE A 75 9.57 -6.73 0.61
C ILE A 75 8.71 -7.07 1.81
N VAL A 76 7.68 -7.86 1.57
CA VAL A 76 6.74 -8.31 2.59
C VAL A 76 6.54 -9.82 2.46
N LEU A 77 6.55 -10.52 3.59
CA LEU A 77 6.20 -11.93 3.71
C LEU A 77 5.13 -12.08 4.79
N THR A 78 4.04 -12.77 4.50
CA THR A 78 3.02 -13.06 5.51
C THR A 78 2.33 -14.40 5.29
N GLY A 79 2.14 -15.15 6.37
CA GLY A 79 1.28 -16.32 6.42
C GLY A 79 -0.15 -16.02 6.88
N ASP A 80 -0.40 -14.82 7.43
CA ASP A 80 -1.66 -14.46 8.07
C ASP A 80 -2.80 -14.36 7.03
N PRO A 81 -3.90 -15.13 7.19
CA PRO A 81 -4.99 -15.16 6.21
C PRO A 81 -5.64 -13.80 5.93
N MET A 82 -5.76 -12.93 6.94
CA MET A 82 -6.40 -11.62 6.79
C MET A 82 -5.48 -10.65 6.05
N VAL A 83 -4.21 -10.59 6.45
CA VAL A 83 -3.21 -9.76 5.77
C VAL A 83 -3.04 -10.21 4.32
N LYS A 84 -2.96 -11.51 4.05
CA LYS A 84 -2.93 -12.05 2.68
C LYS A 84 -4.13 -11.60 1.85
N ARG A 85 -5.33 -11.67 2.43
CA ARG A 85 -6.56 -11.27 1.74
C ARG A 85 -6.59 -9.75 1.47
N LYS A 86 -6.18 -8.91 2.42
CA LYS A 86 -6.04 -7.46 2.23
C LYS A 86 -5.06 -7.13 1.11
N ILE A 87 -3.83 -7.65 1.17
CA ILE A 87 -2.79 -7.39 0.15
C ILE A 87 -3.27 -7.84 -1.24
N THR A 88 -3.88 -9.02 -1.36
CA THR A 88 -4.31 -9.53 -2.68
C THR A 88 -5.49 -8.77 -3.28
N LYS A 89 -6.36 -8.17 -2.46
CA LYS A 89 -7.61 -7.51 -2.90
C LYS A 89 -7.50 -5.99 -2.99
N ALA A 90 -6.81 -5.37 -2.04
CA ALA A 90 -6.69 -3.93 -1.87
C ALA A 90 -5.24 -3.42 -1.98
N GLY A 91 -4.26 -4.32 -1.92
CA GLY A 91 -2.85 -3.98 -2.08
C GLY A 91 -2.20 -3.32 -0.88
N ILE A 92 -0.92 -2.99 -1.07
CA ILE A 92 -0.14 -2.16 -0.16
C ILE A 92 0.05 -0.80 -0.83
N THR A 93 -0.18 0.27 -0.09
CA THR A 93 0.17 1.63 -0.48
C THR A 93 1.46 2.04 0.22
N VAL A 94 2.48 2.39 -0.55
CA VAL A 94 3.73 2.98 -0.06
C VAL A 94 3.69 4.47 -0.35
N SER A 95 3.69 5.29 0.70
CA SER A 95 3.76 6.75 0.57
C SER A 95 5.11 7.27 1.06
N ILE A 96 5.79 8.05 0.22
CA ILE A 96 7.14 8.52 0.48
C ILE A 96 7.13 10.04 0.49
N ASN A 97 7.60 10.60 1.60
CA ASN A 97 7.88 12.02 1.71
C ASN A 97 9.40 12.24 1.76
N THR A 98 9.88 13.01 0.80
CA THR A 98 11.28 13.42 0.70
C THR A 98 11.40 14.88 1.13
N GLU A 99 12.39 15.22 1.96
CA GLU A 99 12.54 16.61 2.40
C GLU A 99 12.85 17.59 1.24
N GLY A 100 12.06 18.68 1.19
CA GLY A 100 12.12 19.76 0.20
C GLY A 100 10.96 20.76 0.44
N LYS A 101 11.07 22.02 -0.06
CA LYS A 101 10.18 23.16 0.29
C LYS A 101 8.68 23.01 -0.03
N LYS A 102 8.21 21.85 -0.47
CA LYS A 102 6.80 21.48 -0.61
C LYS A 102 6.72 19.99 -0.26
N ARG A 103 5.90 19.61 0.73
CA ARG A 103 5.62 18.22 1.12
C ARG A 103 5.14 17.44 -0.12
N LYS A 104 6.07 16.81 -0.85
CA LYS A 104 5.73 15.97 -1.99
C LYS A 104 5.58 14.56 -1.45
N THR A 105 4.34 14.12 -1.39
CA THR A 105 4.02 12.73 -1.10
C THR A 105 3.95 12.00 -2.44
N TYR A 106 4.93 11.17 -2.72
CA TYR A 106 4.84 10.17 -3.77
C TYR A 106 4.07 8.98 -3.22
N SER A 107 3.17 8.38 -3.99
CA SER A 107 2.42 7.22 -3.55
C SER A 107 2.36 6.14 -4.62
N VAL A 108 2.60 4.90 -4.24
CA VAL A 108 2.52 3.72 -5.11
C VAL A 108 1.65 2.68 -4.43
N THR A 109 0.63 2.18 -5.12
CA THR A 109 -0.24 1.11 -4.64
C THR A 109 -0.17 -0.09 -5.58
N PHE A 110 0.12 -1.27 -5.04
CA PHE A 110 0.04 -2.51 -5.80
C PHE A 110 -0.47 -3.69 -4.93
N PRO A 111 -1.30 -4.58 -5.51
CA PRO A 111 -2.15 -4.29 -6.67
C PRO A 111 -3.06 -3.09 -6.39
N LYS A 112 -3.42 -2.33 -7.42
CA LYS A 112 -4.53 -1.39 -7.33
C LYS A 112 -5.80 -2.15 -6.90
N PRO A 113 -6.60 -1.65 -5.94
CA PRO A 113 -7.86 -2.29 -5.57
C PRO A 113 -8.72 -2.63 -6.79
N GLY A 114 -9.20 -3.87 -6.85
CA GLY A 114 -10.06 -4.36 -7.95
C GLY A 114 -9.36 -4.66 -9.28
N SER A 115 -8.04 -4.47 -9.39
CA SER A 115 -7.30 -4.74 -10.63
C SER A 115 -6.72 -6.17 -10.70
N SER A 116 -6.49 -6.81 -9.55
CA SER A 116 -6.03 -8.19 -9.44
C SER A 116 -7.21 -9.17 -9.40
N GLY A 117 -6.99 -10.40 -9.88
CA GLY A 117 -8.04 -11.40 -9.81
C GLY A 117 -7.64 -12.75 -10.40
N PHE A 118 -8.59 -13.66 -10.44
CA PHE A 118 -8.46 -14.93 -11.15
C PHE A 118 -9.35 -14.88 -12.39
N ARG A 119 -8.74 -15.05 -13.56
CA ARG A 119 -9.47 -15.30 -14.81
C ARG A 119 -9.60 -16.80 -14.99
N ARG A 120 -10.82 -17.27 -15.25
CA ARG A 120 -11.04 -18.62 -15.80
C ARG A 120 -10.86 -18.56 -17.31
N ASN A 121 -10.00 -19.42 -17.82
CA ASN A 121 -9.81 -19.65 -19.24
C ASN A 121 -10.92 -20.56 -19.77
N ALA A 122 -11.08 -20.61 -21.09
CA ALA A 122 -12.10 -21.42 -21.77
C ALA A 122 -11.93 -22.94 -21.54
N ASP A 123 -10.72 -23.39 -21.21
CA ASP A 123 -10.37 -24.76 -20.88
C ASP A 123 -10.58 -25.11 -19.39
N ASN A 124 -11.29 -24.25 -18.64
CA ASN A 124 -11.50 -24.33 -17.19
C ASN A 124 -10.23 -24.22 -16.34
N THR A 125 -9.07 -23.91 -16.93
CA THR A 125 -7.89 -23.52 -16.16
C THR A 125 -8.07 -22.11 -15.60
N GLY A 126 -7.47 -21.82 -14.45
CA GLY A 126 -7.46 -20.48 -13.88
C GLY A 126 -6.08 -19.84 -14.05
N SER A 127 -6.02 -18.61 -14.58
CA SER A 127 -4.83 -17.78 -14.50
C SER A 127 -5.04 -16.68 -13.48
N PHE A 128 -4.10 -16.54 -12.56
CA PHE A 128 -4.01 -15.32 -11.77
C PHE A 128 -3.62 -14.16 -12.69
N ILE A 129 -4.30 -13.02 -12.52
CA ILE A 129 -3.92 -11.77 -13.17
C ILE A 129 -3.27 -10.90 -12.10
N PRO A 130 -1.99 -10.54 -12.26
CA PRO A 130 -1.41 -9.53 -11.41
C PRO A 130 -2.17 -8.21 -11.63
N GLY A 131 -2.49 -7.52 -10.53
CA GLY A 131 -3.15 -6.22 -10.62
C GLY A 131 -2.28 -5.16 -11.30
N THR A 132 -2.83 -3.97 -11.53
CA THR A 132 -2.07 -2.81 -12.00
C THR A 132 -1.38 -2.11 -10.84
N ILE A 133 -0.36 -1.30 -11.14
CA ILE A 133 0.28 -0.41 -10.19
C ILE A 133 -0.40 0.95 -10.31
N GLN A 134 -0.91 1.49 -9.21
CA GLN A 134 -1.42 2.85 -9.15
C GLN A 134 -0.33 3.77 -8.58
N THR A 135 -0.16 4.95 -9.16
CA THR A 135 0.87 5.93 -8.76
C THR A 135 0.27 7.32 -8.60
N SER A 136 0.79 8.13 -7.68
CA SER A 136 0.45 9.54 -7.54
C SER A 136 1.67 10.36 -7.12
N GLY A 137 1.73 11.62 -7.57
CA GLY A 137 2.79 12.57 -7.22
C GLY A 137 4.10 12.46 -8.03
N PHE A 138 4.20 11.49 -8.95
CA PHE A 138 5.39 11.29 -9.78
C PHE A 138 5.35 12.14 -11.06
N LYS A 139 6.36 13.00 -11.25
CA LYS A 139 6.46 13.80 -12.47
C LYS A 139 6.76 12.90 -13.67
N GLY A 140 5.97 13.03 -14.74
CA GLY A 140 6.20 12.32 -16.00
C GLY A 140 5.70 10.88 -16.03
N VAL A 141 4.92 10.46 -15.03
CA VAL A 141 4.17 9.20 -15.05
C VAL A 141 2.73 9.53 -15.44
N ASN A 142 2.28 8.98 -16.57
CA ASN A 142 0.93 9.11 -17.09
C ASN A 142 0.68 7.92 -18.05
N PRO A 143 -0.40 7.13 -17.89
CA PRO A 143 -1.43 7.22 -16.85
C PRO A 143 -0.93 6.91 -15.43
N ASP A 144 -1.66 7.39 -14.43
CA ASP A 144 -1.45 7.10 -12.99
C ASP A 144 -1.74 5.62 -12.63
N GLU A 145 -2.13 4.82 -13.62
CA GLU A 145 -2.29 3.38 -13.52
C GLU A 145 -1.44 2.72 -14.60
N ILE A 146 -0.39 2.03 -14.18
CA ILE A 146 0.57 1.41 -15.08
C ILE A 146 0.54 -0.12 -14.92
N PRO A 147 0.71 -0.88 -16.02
CA PRO A 147 0.86 -2.33 -15.92
C PRO A 147 2.14 -2.70 -15.14
N PRO A 148 2.19 -3.89 -14.50
CA PRO A 148 3.40 -4.37 -13.81
C PRO A 148 4.63 -4.42 -14.71
N THR A 149 4.43 -4.72 -16.01
CA THR A 149 5.44 -4.54 -17.05
C THR A 149 5.28 -3.16 -17.69
N ASN A 150 6.16 -2.22 -17.35
CA ASN A 150 6.10 -0.83 -17.83
C ASN A 150 7.49 -0.30 -18.21
N GLY A 151 7.52 0.75 -19.04
CA GLY A 151 8.76 1.41 -19.46
C GLY A 151 9.30 2.45 -18.48
N VAL A 152 8.55 2.80 -17.42
CA VAL A 152 8.92 3.84 -16.46
C VAL A 152 9.73 3.31 -15.27
N GLY A 153 9.79 1.99 -15.10
CA GLY A 153 10.72 1.29 -14.21
C GLY A 153 10.15 0.84 -12.87
N PHE A 154 8.87 1.09 -12.59
CA PHE A 154 8.23 0.47 -11.43
C PHE A 154 8.15 -1.04 -11.64
N LYS A 155 8.40 -1.82 -10.60
CA LYS A 155 8.17 -3.26 -10.61
C LYS A 155 7.42 -3.61 -9.34
N ALA A 156 6.44 -4.48 -9.47
CA ALA A 156 5.78 -5.04 -8.30
C ALA A 156 5.20 -6.41 -8.65
N ALA A 157 5.30 -7.32 -7.69
CA ALA A 157 4.82 -8.68 -7.84
C ALA A 157 4.40 -9.23 -6.48
N PHE A 158 3.51 -10.20 -6.50
CA PHE A 158 3.28 -11.04 -5.34
C PHE A 158 3.04 -12.46 -5.80
N LYS A 159 3.40 -13.42 -4.95
CA LYS A 159 3.26 -14.84 -5.23
C LYS A 159 3.00 -15.60 -3.94
N PHE A 160 2.24 -16.68 -4.06
CA PHE A 160 2.13 -17.65 -2.97
C PHE A 160 3.24 -18.68 -3.11
N ASP A 161 3.97 -18.93 -2.04
CA ASP A 161 4.90 -20.05 -1.97
C ASP A 161 4.16 -21.39 -1.78
N ASP A 162 4.91 -22.49 -1.73
CA ASP A 162 4.36 -23.84 -1.57
C ASP A 162 3.66 -24.04 -0.21
N GLU A 163 4.04 -23.26 0.81
CA GLU A 163 3.42 -23.23 2.13
C GLU A 163 2.19 -22.30 2.19
N ARG A 164 1.84 -21.66 1.07
CA ARG A 164 0.76 -20.67 0.93
C ARG A 164 0.98 -19.40 1.75
N ASN A 165 2.22 -19.06 2.08
CA ASN A 165 2.59 -17.72 2.49
C ASN A 165 2.60 -16.80 1.26
N LEU A 166 2.30 -15.53 1.46
CA LEU A 166 2.34 -14.52 0.42
C LEU A 166 3.68 -13.78 0.51
N GLY A 167 4.50 -13.94 -0.53
CA GLY A 167 5.60 -13.03 -0.83
C GLY A 167 5.10 -11.86 -1.66
N TYR A 168 5.54 -10.66 -1.33
CA TYR A 168 5.20 -9.42 -2.00
C TYR A 168 6.46 -8.57 -2.16
N GLU A 169 6.65 -8.01 -3.34
CA GLU A 169 7.81 -7.20 -3.67
C GLU A 169 7.40 -5.97 -4.47
N MET A 170 8.01 -4.83 -4.14
CA MET A 170 7.87 -3.58 -4.87
C MET A 170 9.23 -2.91 -5.02
N ALA A 171 9.53 -2.43 -6.22
CA ALA A 171 10.68 -1.59 -6.53
C ALA A 171 10.21 -0.24 -7.11
N ILE A 172 10.62 0.85 -6.46
CA ILE A 172 10.30 2.23 -6.81
C ILE A 172 11.59 2.92 -7.30
N PRO A 173 11.66 3.40 -8.55
CA PRO A 173 12.87 4.06 -9.06
C PRO A 173 13.20 5.35 -8.30
N LEU A 174 14.41 5.46 -7.73
CA LEU A 174 14.87 6.64 -6.99
C LEU A 174 14.83 7.92 -7.83
N ARG A 175 15.09 7.79 -9.14
CA ARG A 175 14.99 8.91 -10.10
C ARG A 175 13.61 9.57 -10.12
N LEU A 176 12.55 8.81 -9.87
CA LEU A 176 11.17 9.31 -9.88
C LEU A 176 10.80 9.97 -8.54
N LEU A 177 11.49 9.63 -7.46
CA LEU A 177 11.38 10.26 -6.14
C LEU A 177 12.17 11.57 -6.05
N ALA A 178 12.88 11.96 -7.11
CA ALA A 178 13.87 13.05 -7.10
C ALA A 178 14.96 12.88 -6.02
N LEU A 179 15.24 11.62 -5.65
CA LEU A 179 16.30 11.23 -4.74
C LEU A 179 17.53 10.78 -5.52
N LYS A 180 18.68 10.88 -4.87
CA LYS A 180 19.93 10.27 -5.31
C LYS A 180 20.56 9.58 -4.10
N ALA A 181 21.11 8.39 -4.32
CA ALA A 181 21.70 7.57 -3.25
C ALA A 181 22.92 8.23 -2.59
N ASP A 182 23.51 9.26 -3.19
CA ASP A 182 24.67 10.00 -2.67
C ASP A 182 24.32 11.09 -1.64
N LYS A 183 23.02 11.30 -1.32
CA LYS A 183 22.57 12.34 -0.38
C LYS A 183 21.95 11.74 0.88
N SER A 184 22.49 12.13 2.05
CA SER A 184 21.97 11.80 3.38
C SER A 184 20.73 12.64 3.75
N ASN A 185 19.71 12.65 2.88
CA ASN A 185 18.43 13.28 3.20
C ASN A 185 17.53 12.27 3.93
N ASP A 186 16.80 12.76 4.93
CA ASP A 186 15.75 11.96 5.52
C ASP A 186 14.63 11.70 4.50
N ILE A 187 14.20 10.45 4.49
CA ILE A 187 13.01 9.98 3.81
C ILE A 187 12.06 9.40 4.84
N PHE A 188 10.78 9.78 4.71
CA PHE A 188 9.71 9.26 5.52
C PHE A 188 8.87 8.33 4.66
N ILE A 189 8.75 7.07 5.08
CA ILE A 189 8.04 6.04 4.33
C ILE A 189 6.87 5.57 5.18
N ASN A 190 5.68 5.69 4.65
CA ASN A 190 4.49 5.05 5.18
C ASN A 190 4.22 3.78 4.38
N VAL A 191 4.02 2.67 5.07
CA VAL A 191 3.55 1.41 4.50
C VAL A 191 2.15 1.17 5.03
N CYS A 192 1.16 1.17 4.14
CA CYS A 192 -0.25 0.97 4.47
C CYS A 192 -0.75 -0.33 3.84
N ILE A 193 -1.20 -1.25 4.68
CA ILE A 193 -1.95 -2.45 4.27
C ILE A 193 -3.40 -1.98 4.13
N ASN A 194 -3.85 -1.84 2.88
CA ASN A 194 -5.16 -1.26 2.61
C ASN A 194 -6.27 -2.19 3.11
N GLY A 195 -7.30 -1.59 3.70
CA GLY A 195 -8.57 -2.25 3.97
C GLY A 195 -9.30 -2.59 2.68
N ILE A 196 -10.20 -3.56 2.76
CA ILE A 196 -11.11 -3.92 1.67
C ILE A 196 -12.41 -3.18 1.92
N ASP A 197 -12.71 -2.18 1.09
CA ASP A 197 -14.01 -1.52 1.14
C ASP A 197 -15.12 -2.54 0.87
N GLY A 198 -16.12 -2.59 1.76
CA GLY A 198 -17.36 -3.33 1.54
C GLY A 198 -18.09 -2.76 0.32
N ASP A 199 -18.23 -3.59 -0.72
CA ASP A 199 -19.03 -3.38 -1.93
C ASP A 199 -19.05 -1.97 -2.55
N LYS A 200 -18.04 -1.69 -3.39
CA LYS A 200 -18.27 -1.09 -4.73
C LYS A 200 -17.59 -1.80 -5.89
N SER A 201 -16.99 -2.97 -5.66
CA SER A 201 -16.36 -3.79 -6.70
C SER A 201 -16.95 -5.18 -6.79
N ALA A 202 -18.27 -5.23 -6.94
CA ALA A 202 -18.98 -6.31 -7.63
C ALA A 202 -20.33 -5.77 -8.11
N GLY A 203 -20.31 -4.72 -8.93
CA GLY A 203 -21.39 -4.51 -9.88
C GLY A 203 -21.52 -5.82 -10.64
N GLY A 204 -22.59 -6.57 -10.37
CA GLY A 204 -22.88 -7.81 -11.04
C GLY A 204 -22.73 -7.58 -12.54
N ILE A 205 -21.95 -8.41 -13.21
CA ILE A 205 -22.12 -8.55 -14.64
C ILE A 205 -23.45 -9.29 -14.80
N SER A 206 -24.54 -8.53 -14.72
CA SER A 206 -25.70 -8.79 -15.54
C SER A 206 -25.25 -8.57 -16.99
N ALA A 207 -24.72 -9.62 -17.60
CA ALA A 207 -24.65 -9.67 -19.06
C ALA A 207 -26.09 -9.83 -19.57
N SER A 208 -26.81 -8.72 -19.62
CA SER A 208 -28.06 -8.62 -20.38
C SER A 208 -27.71 -8.27 -21.82
N ALA A 209 -28.35 -9.01 -22.72
CA ALA A 209 -28.53 -8.74 -24.14
C ALA A 209 -27.31 -8.94 -25.07
N SER A 210 -27.27 -10.10 -25.72
CA SER A 210 -27.06 -10.11 -27.16
C SER A 210 -28.24 -10.79 -27.86
N THR A 211 -28.69 -10.07 -28.87
CA THR A 211 -29.92 -10.13 -29.65
C THR A 211 -29.98 -11.38 -30.52
N GLY A 212 -31.09 -12.12 -30.45
CA GLY A 212 -31.39 -13.21 -31.38
C GLY A 212 -32.89 -13.49 -31.39
N ALA A 213 -33.60 -12.86 -32.32
CA ALA A 213 -35.02 -13.07 -32.54
C ALA A 213 -35.29 -14.49 -33.06
N VAL A 214 -36.14 -15.25 -32.37
CA VAL A 214 -36.94 -16.32 -32.98
C VAL A 214 -38.25 -16.45 -32.22
N ASN A 215 -39.35 -16.26 -32.95
CA ASN A 215 -40.71 -16.53 -32.51
C ASN A 215 -40.86 -18.01 -32.11
N HIS A 216 -41.41 -18.30 -30.94
CA HIS A 216 -42.25 -19.49 -30.75
C HIS A 216 -43.31 -19.26 -29.66
N THR A 217 -44.56 -19.15 -30.13
CA THR A 217 -45.77 -19.38 -29.37
C THR A 217 -45.90 -20.87 -29.02
N GLY A 218 -46.08 -21.24 -27.76
CA GLY A 218 -46.48 -22.62 -27.41
C GLY A 218 -46.12 -23.10 -25.99
N ARG A 219 -47.13 -23.08 -25.12
CA ARG A 219 -47.63 -24.16 -24.24
C ARG A 219 -46.67 -25.20 -23.60
N ASP A 220 -47.02 -25.51 -22.35
CA ASP A 220 -46.77 -26.73 -21.55
C ASP A 220 -45.47 -26.88 -20.73
N GLY A 221 -45.66 -26.87 -19.40
CA GLY A 221 -45.62 -28.13 -18.66
C GLY A 221 -44.27 -28.54 -18.03
N GLY A 222 -44.09 -28.16 -16.76
CA GLY A 222 -43.62 -29.12 -15.76
C GLY A 222 -42.16 -29.06 -15.30
N LYS A 223 -42.03 -29.35 -14.00
CA LYS A 223 -40.84 -29.70 -13.21
C LYS A 223 -39.97 -28.54 -12.73
N LYS A 224 -40.35 -28.06 -11.53
CA LYS A 224 -39.42 -27.58 -10.49
C LYS A 224 -38.34 -28.66 -10.27
N SER A 225 -37.13 -28.39 -10.69
CA SER A 225 -35.93 -29.03 -10.15
C SER A 225 -35.24 -28.03 -9.24
N ASP A 226 -35.28 -28.35 -7.96
CA ASP A 226 -34.59 -27.72 -6.86
C ASP A 226 -33.07 -27.86 -7.09
N SER A 227 -32.46 -26.91 -7.78
CA SER A 227 -31.00 -26.77 -7.80
C SER A 227 -30.65 -25.78 -6.71
N GLY A 228 -30.23 -26.33 -5.57
CA GLY A 228 -29.80 -25.59 -4.38
C GLY A 228 -28.87 -24.46 -4.75
N ASN A 229 -29.44 -23.26 -4.81
CA ASN A 229 -28.72 -22.01 -4.83
C ASN A 229 -27.97 -21.94 -3.50
N SER A 230 -26.68 -22.24 -3.54
CA SER A 230 -25.74 -21.95 -2.47
C SER A 230 -25.85 -20.45 -2.21
N ASN A 231 -26.68 -20.12 -1.23
CA ASN A 231 -26.93 -18.79 -0.74
C ASN A 231 -25.58 -18.29 -0.19
N GLY A 232 -24.82 -17.60 -1.05
CA GLY A 232 -23.61 -16.89 -0.68
C GLY A 232 -24.02 -15.87 0.36
N GLY A 233 -23.74 -16.20 1.63
CA GLY A 233 -24.10 -15.40 2.77
C GLY A 233 -23.68 -13.96 2.56
N GLY A 234 -24.62 -13.05 2.79
CA GLY A 234 -24.39 -11.62 2.77
C GLY A 234 -23.14 -11.31 3.60
N GLY A 235 -22.19 -10.63 2.98
CA GLY A 235 -21.02 -10.11 3.66
C GLY A 235 -21.49 -9.12 4.69
N ALA A 236 -21.52 -9.53 5.96
CA ALA A 236 -21.34 -8.56 7.01
C ALA A 236 -20.00 -7.88 6.73
N ASP A 237 -19.98 -6.56 6.70
CA ASP A 237 -18.76 -5.77 6.73
C ASP A 237 -17.98 -6.24 7.96
N ASP A 238 -16.99 -7.13 7.78
CA ASP A 238 -16.07 -7.49 8.84
C ASP A 238 -15.23 -6.23 9.10
N PRO A 239 -15.43 -5.53 10.23
CA PRO A 239 -14.80 -4.24 10.48
C PRO A 239 -13.27 -4.35 10.46
N ASP A 240 -12.72 -5.53 10.79
CA ASP A 240 -11.28 -5.76 10.71
C ASP A 240 -10.80 -5.87 9.25
N MET A 241 -11.65 -6.25 8.30
CA MET A 241 -11.29 -6.32 6.88
C MET A 241 -11.34 -4.96 6.18
N SER A 242 -12.22 -4.03 6.59
CA SER A 242 -12.36 -2.70 5.99
C SER A 242 -11.38 -1.67 6.54
N GLU A 243 -10.88 -1.85 7.76
CA GLU A 243 -9.87 -0.96 8.33
C GLU A 243 -8.49 -1.16 7.69
N SER A 244 -7.87 -0.05 7.30
CA SER A 244 -6.47 -0.03 6.86
C SER A 244 -5.53 0.00 8.07
N GLN A 245 -4.36 -0.60 7.93
CA GLN A 245 -3.32 -0.57 8.97
C GLN A 245 -2.03 -0.02 8.38
N ASP A 246 -1.44 0.97 9.04
CA ASP A 246 -0.23 1.62 8.56
C ASP A 246 0.83 1.83 9.64
N PHE A 247 2.06 2.06 9.17
CA PHE A 247 3.18 2.46 10.01
C PHE A 247 4.11 3.40 9.25
N TRP A 248 4.74 4.29 10.01
CA TRP A 248 5.69 5.28 9.50
C TRP A 248 7.11 4.93 9.90
N LEU A 249 8.02 5.06 8.94
CA LEU A 249 9.44 4.83 9.09
C LEU A 249 10.22 6.05 8.62
N ARG A 250 11.38 6.29 9.23
CA ARG A 250 12.30 7.38 8.88
C ARG A 250 13.69 6.81 8.66
N PHE A 251 14.28 7.08 7.50
CA PHE A 251 15.60 6.59 7.14
C PHE A 251 16.39 7.60 6.31
N THR A 252 17.67 7.32 6.09
CA THR A 252 18.46 7.83 4.96
C THR A 252 18.74 6.69 3.96
N LEU A 253 19.09 7.03 2.71
CA LEU A 253 19.48 6.01 1.73
C LEU A 253 20.84 5.39 2.10
N ALA A 254 21.01 4.10 1.81
CA ALA A 254 22.29 3.41 1.89
C ALA A 254 23.24 3.95 0.81
N HIS A 255 24.50 4.22 1.19
CA HIS A 255 25.60 4.64 0.32
C HIS A 255 26.50 3.47 -0.07
#